data_AF-A0A284REC1-F1
#
_entry.id   AF-A0A284REC1-F1
#
_cell.length_a   1.000
_cell.length_b   1.000
_cell.length_c   1.000
_cell.angle_alpha   90.00
_cell.angle_beta   90.00
_cell.angle_gamma   90.00
#
_symmetry.space_group_name_H-M   'P 1'
#
loop_
_entity.id
_entity.type
_entity.pdbx_description
1 polymer ?
#
loop_
_entity_poly.entity_id
_entity_poly.type
_entity_poly.pdbx_seq_one_letter_code
_entity_poly.pdbx_strand_id
1 'polypeptide(L)'
;MYPDVDCTISRHTADAAVDIKDVEYIGSYNWIKDPNSASDVLDPSPTILVPGSPPEWQNKAVPYSVPADNGTFFSDQNGFQMPSAILLPLMVAVETVAADKQEPAFDWSSVDFVTDRNCLRKLLRWIGGGNNEKSLKEFRIDMQLSGKKTVLLNRWDKRYREQASGYTYGYSFENHTTKPANGCESSTGHHRIITYVWII
;
A
#
# COMPACT_ATOMS: atom_id res chain seq x y z
N MET A 1 -33.93 -15.50 20.41
CA MET A 1 -34.33 -14.14 20.04
C MET A 1 -33.11 -13.28 20.32
N TYR A 2 -32.29 -13.02 19.30
CA TYR A 2 -31.12 -12.14 19.43
C TYR A 2 -31.62 -10.69 19.33
N PRO A 3 -31.16 -9.75 20.16
CA PRO A 3 -31.56 -8.37 20.02
C PRO A 3 -30.93 -7.80 18.75
N ASP A 4 -31.75 -7.16 17.94
CA ASP A 4 -31.31 -6.36 16.80
C ASP A 4 -30.40 -5.24 17.32
N VAL A 5 -29.14 -5.27 16.89
CA VAL A 5 -28.22 -4.15 17.06
C VAL A 5 -28.56 -3.10 16.02
N ASP A 6 -29.36 -2.12 16.46
CA ASP A 6 -29.69 -0.92 15.69
C ASP A 6 -28.41 -0.09 15.49
N CYS A 7 -27.71 -0.34 14.38
CA CYS A 7 -26.54 0.44 13.95
C CYS A 7 -27.02 1.70 13.24
N THR A 8 -27.68 2.59 13.97
CA THR A 8 -27.97 3.93 13.51
C THR A 8 -26.68 4.74 13.56
N ILE A 9 -26.02 4.91 12.42
CA ILE A 9 -24.95 5.90 12.24
C ILE A 9 -25.59 7.28 12.45
N SER A 10 -25.53 7.78 13.68
CA SER A 10 -25.95 9.13 14.02
C SER A 10 -25.10 10.11 13.20
N ARG A 11 -25.71 10.81 12.24
CA ARG A 11 -25.11 11.97 11.58
C ARG A 11 -25.09 13.12 12.58
N HIS A 12 -23.95 13.29 13.25
CA HIS A 12 -23.57 14.46 14.04
C HIS A 12 -22.13 14.82 13.61
N THR A 13 -21.69 16.05 13.33
CA THR A 13 -22.28 17.40 13.30
C THR A 13 -21.20 18.29 12.63
N ALA A 14 -21.60 19.18 11.71
CA ALA A 14 -20.81 20.24 11.06
C ALA A 14 -19.51 19.82 10.31
N ASP A 15 -19.42 20.20 9.04
CA ASP A 15 -18.20 20.19 8.21
C ASP A 15 -17.13 21.12 8.83
N ALA A 16 -16.47 20.70 9.90
CA ALA A 16 -15.16 21.22 10.21
C ALA A 16 -14.26 20.86 9.02
N ALA A 17 -13.67 21.87 8.38
CA ALA A 17 -12.84 21.67 7.21
C ALA A 17 -11.61 20.85 7.62
N VAL A 18 -11.62 19.55 7.32
CA VAL A 18 -10.48 18.67 7.57
C VAL A 18 -9.34 19.08 6.65
N ASP A 19 -8.20 19.44 7.24
CA ASP A 19 -6.99 19.79 6.50
C ASP A 19 -5.88 18.75 6.73
N ILE A 20 -5.07 18.54 5.70
CA ILE A 20 -3.89 17.66 5.76
C ILE A 20 -2.66 18.56 5.83
N LYS A 21 -1.92 18.46 6.93
CA LYS A 21 -0.68 19.22 7.16
C LYS A 21 0.52 18.28 7.30
N ASP A 22 1.70 18.90 7.22
CA ASP A 22 2.99 18.28 7.52
C ASP A 22 3.23 16.97 6.75
N VAL A 23 2.87 16.98 5.46
CA VAL A 23 3.13 15.84 4.58
C VAL A 23 4.63 15.73 4.32
N GLU A 24 5.24 14.68 4.84
CA GLU A 24 6.67 14.44 4.74
C GLU A 24 6.96 13.07 4.13
N TYR A 25 7.98 13.01 3.27
CA TYR A 25 8.55 11.77 2.78
C TYR A 25 9.57 11.23 3.78
N ILE A 26 9.30 10.05 4.33
CA ILE A 26 10.16 9.44 5.36
C ILE A 26 10.89 8.19 4.88
N GLY A 27 10.56 7.69 3.69
CA GLY A 27 11.26 6.55 3.11
C GLY A 27 10.53 5.91 1.94
N SER A 28 11.19 4.97 1.31
CA SER A 28 10.60 4.12 0.29
C SER A 28 11.40 2.85 0.14
N TYR A 29 10.77 1.84 -0.46
CA TYR A 29 11.44 0.62 -0.82
C TYR A 29 10.83 0.00 -2.08
N ASN A 30 11.60 -0.86 -2.72
CA ASN A 30 11.10 -1.71 -3.79
C ASN A 30 11.27 -3.17 -3.38
N TRP A 31 10.27 -4.00 -3.63
CA TRP A 31 10.49 -5.44 -3.61
C TRP A 31 11.35 -5.83 -4.80
N ILE A 32 12.35 -6.68 -4.58
CA ILE A 32 13.14 -7.27 -5.66
C ILE A 32 12.78 -8.75 -5.83
N LYS A 33 12.90 -9.23 -7.06
CA LYS A 33 12.68 -10.65 -7.36
C LYS A 33 13.99 -11.41 -7.18
N ASP A 34 13.98 -12.55 -6.48
CA ASP A 34 15.04 -13.55 -6.67
C ASP A 34 14.98 -14.07 -8.11
N PRO A 35 16.04 -13.87 -8.93
CA PRO A 35 16.06 -14.36 -10.30
C PRO A 35 15.90 -15.88 -10.42
N ASN A 36 16.18 -16.63 -9.34
CA ASN A 36 16.07 -18.08 -9.31
C ASN A 36 14.72 -18.58 -8.78
N SER A 37 13.89 -17.69 -8.22
CA SER A 37 12.57 -18.06 -7.69
C SER A 37 11.49 -17.95 -8.76
N ALA A 38 10.67 -18.99 -8.87
CA ALA A 38 9.49 -18.98 -9.72
C ALA A 38 8.50 -17.91 -9.22
N SER A 39 7.88 -17.15 -10.13
CA SER A 39 7.02 -16.02 -9.76
C SER A 39 5.80 -16.39 -8.92
N ASP A 40 5.44 -17.67 -8.91
CA ASP A 40 4.30 -18.21 -8.18
C ASP A 40 4.64 -18.64 -6.74
N VAL A 41 5.92 -18.78 -6.39
CA VAL A 41 6.41 -19.29 -5.10
C VAL A 41 6.82 -18.14 -4.17
N LEU A 42 6.59 -18.32 -2.86
CA LEU A 42 7.04 -17.39 -1.83
C LEU A 42 8.58 -17.40 -1.77
N ASP A 43 9.19 -16.22 -1.79
CA ASP A 43 10.64 -16.09 -1.63
C ASP A 43 11.05 -16.54 -0.20
N PRO A 44 11.96 -17.51 -0.04
CA PRO A 44 12.47 -17.88 1.28
C PRO A 44 13.29 -16.76 1.94
N SER A 45 13.77 -15.79 1.17
CA SER A 45 14.50 -14.62 1.65
C SER A 45 13.97 -13.33 1.00
N PRO A 46 12.76 -12.87 1.40
CA PRO A 46 12.15 -11.68 0.83
C PRO A 46 13.07 -10.47 1.00
N THR A 47 13.49 -9.87 -0.11
CA THR A 47 14.47 -8.79 -0.10
C THR A 47 13.84 -7.49 -0.61
N ILE A 48 14.18 -6.38 0.06
CA ILE A 48 13.80 -5.04 -0.35
C ILE A 48 15.04 -4.22 -0.71
N LEU A 49 14.91 -3.38 -1.72
CA LEU A 49 15.87 -2.31 -2.06
C LEU A 49 15.45 -1.03 -1.33
N VAL A 50 16.39 -0.41 -0.61
CA VAL A 50 16.17 0.82 0.17
C VAL A 50 17.32 1.82 -0.09
N PRO A 51 17.04 3.11 -0.37
CA PRO A 51 15.73 3.61 -0.77
C PRO A 51 15.29 3.01 -2.11
N GLY A 52 13.99 2.84 -2.26
CA GLY A 52 13.37 2.45 -3.52
C GLY A 52 13.12 3.63 -4.46
N SER A 53 12.81 3.36 -5.72
CA SER A 53 12.31 4.38 -6.66
C SER A 53 11.18 3.82 -7.55
N PRO A 54 10.15 4.62 -7.86
CA PRO A 54 9.14 4.22 -8.84
C PRO A 54 9.75 4.17 -10.25
N PRO A 55 9.10 3.47 -11.20
CA PRO A 55 9.44 3.57 -12.61
C PRO A 55 9.34 5.01 -13.14
N GLU A 56 10.29 5.39 -13.98
CA GLU A 56 10.39 6.72 -14.59
C GLU A 56 9.57 6.81 -15.88
N TRP A 57 8.74 7.85 -15.98
CA TRP A 57 7.96 8.15 -17.19
C TRP A 57 8.87 8.42 -18.39
N GLN A 58 8.63 7.70 -19.51
CA GLN A 58 9.44 7.80 -20.72
C GLN A 58 8.98 8.90 -21.69
N ASN A 59 7.84 9.54 -21.44
CA ASN A 59 7.27 10.58 -22.30
C ASN A 59 7.22 10.20 -23.79
N LYS A 60 6.67 9.02 -24.09
CA LYS A 60 6.58 8.50 -25.46
C LYS A 60 5.70 9.38 -26.34
N ALA A 61 6.16 9.63 -27.57
CA ALA A 61 5.37 10.30 -28.58
C ALA A 61 4.15 9.45 -28.99
N VAL A 62 3.00 10.10 -29.16
CA VAL A 62 1.74 9.49 -29.61
C VAL A 62 1.60 9.58 -31.14
N PRO A 63 0.90 8.64 -31.81
CA PRO A 63 0.15 7.52 -31.23
C PRO A 63 0.98 6.24 -31.02
N TYR A 64 0.64 5.46 -29.99
CA TYR A 64 1.11 4.09 -29.78
C TYR A 64 -0.01 3.21 -29.22
N SER A 65 0.11 1.90 -29.43
CA SER A 65 -0.81 0.91 -28.89
C SER A 65 -0.17 0.16 -27.73
N VAL A 66 -0.98 -0.22 -26.74
CA VAL A 66 -0.55 -1.08 -25.63
C VAL A 66 -1.35 -2.39 -25.67
N PRO A 67 -0.71 -3.54 -25.42
CA PRO A 67 -1.42 -4.80 -25.34
C PRO A 67 -2.33 -4.83 -24.11
N ALA A 68 -3.33 -5.70 -24.10
CA ALA A 68 -4.09 -5.98 -22.90
C ALA A 68 -3.15 -6.53 -21.79
N ASP A 69 -3.53 -6.33 -20.54
CA ASP A 69 -2.85 -6.89 -19.39
C ASP A 69 -2.89 -8.42 -19.47
N ASN A 70 -1.74 -9.04 -19.18
CA ASN A 70 -1.58 -10.49 -19.17
C ASN A 70 -0.74 -10.90 -17.95
N GLY A 71 -0.90 -12.16 -17.51
CA GLY A 71 -0.17 -12.72 -16.39
C GLY A 71 -0.83 -12.45 -15.04
N THR A 72 -0.03 -12.58 -13.99
CA THR A 72 -0.47 -12.48 -12.59
C THR A 72 0.13 -11.23 -11.96
N PHE A 73 -0.72 -10.45 -11.29
CA PHE A 73 -0.31 -9.23 -10.60
C PHE A 73 -0.57 -9.33 -9.11
N PHE A 74 0.18 -8.58 -8.31
CA PHE A 74 -0.07 -8.47 -6.88
C PHE A 74 -1.20 -7.48 -6.62
N SER A 75 -2.25 -7.95 -5.96
CA SER A 75 -3.21 -7.06 -5.29
C SER A 75 -2.62 -6.55 -3.97
N ASP A 76 -1.83 -7.38 -3.28
CA ASP A 76 -1.14 -7.08 -2.03
C ASP A 76 0.24 -7.76 -2.00
N GLN A 77 1.28 -7.02 -2.36
CA GLN A 77 2.62 -7.55 -2.44
C GLN A 77 3.26 -7.75 -1.05
N ASN A 78 2.99 -6.86 -0.09
CA ASN A 78 3.50 -7.01 1.28
C ASN A 78 2.88 -8.23 1.96
N GLY A 79 1.56 -8.40 1.82
CA GLY A 79 0.85 -9.58 2.32
C GLY A 79 1.30 -10.88 1.65
N PHE A 80 1.68 -10.83 0.37
CA PHE A 80 2.28 -11.98 -0.30
C PHE A 80 3.66 -12.32 0.26
N GLN A 81 4.57 -11.35 0.31
CA GLN A 81 5.98 -11.58 0.64
C GLN A 81 6.21 -11.82 2.13
N MET A 82 5.47 -11.11 3.00
CA MET A 82 5.65 -11.12 4.45
C MET A 82 4.30 -11.23 5.17
N PRO A 83 3.55 -12.33 5.01
CA PRO A 83 2.18 -12.46 5.51
C PRO A 83 2.04 -12.34 7.03
N SER A 84 3.10 -12.67 7.79
CA SER A 84 3.11 -12.55 9.26
C SER A 84 3.47 -11.16 9.77
N ALA A 85 4.01 -10.28 8.92
CA ALA A 85 4.57 -8.99 9.31
C ALA A 85 4.51 -7.96 8.16
N ILE A 86 3.31 -7.69 7.65
CA ILE A 86 3.12 -6.93 6.42
C ILE A 86 3.63 -5.47 6.49
N LEU A 87 3.70 -4.89 7.69
CA LEU A 87 4.20 -3.52 7.90
C LEU A 87 5.71 -3.50 8.18
N LEU A 88 6.36 -4.64 8.43
CA LEU A 88 7.80 -4.68 8.71
C LEU A 88 8.66 -4.08 7.59
N PRO A 89 8.39 -4.33 6.28
CA PRO A 89 9.18 -3.74 5.20
C PRO A 89 9.20 -2.20 5.24
N LEU A 90 8.08 -1.57 5.59
CA LEU A 90 8.01 -0.11 5.67
C LEU A 90 8.82 0.42 6.86
N MET A 91 8.78 -0.27 8.01
CA MET A 91 9.52 0.13 9.20
C MET A 91 11.03 0.00 8.96
N VAL A 92 11.46 -1.14 8.42
CA VAL A 92 12.86 -1.36 8.03
C VAL A 92 13.34 -0.32 7.04
N ALA A 93 12.52 0.01 6.03
CA ALA A 93 12.91 1.01 5.03
C ALA A 93 13.13 2.41 5.64
N VAL A 94 12.24 2.85 6.54
CA VAL A 94 12.38 4.14 7.22
C VAL A 94 13.62 4.17 8.11
N GLU A 95 13.85 3.12 8.92
CA GLU A 95 15.03 3.05 9.80
C GLU A 95 16.34 3.00 9.00
N THR A 96 16.38 2.24 7.90
CA THR A 96 17.56 2.18 7.02
C THR A 96 17.83 3.54 6.38
N VAL A 97 16.81 4.24 5.89
CA VAL A 97 16.98 5.60 5.31
C VAL A 97 17.50 6.59 6.37
N ALA A 98 16.98 6.54 7.59
CA ALA A 98 17.47 7.39 8.68
C ALA A 98 18.93 7.08 9.02
N ALA A 99 19.29 5.79 9.13
CA ALA A 99 20.66 5.36 9.39
C ALA A 99 21.64 5.79 8.28
N ASP A 100 21.28 5.61 7.01
CA ASP A 100 22.10 6.01 5.86
C ASP A 100 22.36 7.52 5.82
N LYS A 101 21.37 8.32 6.26
CA LYS A 101 21.48 9.78 6.38
C LYS A 101 22.14 10.25 7.68
N GLN A 102 22.47 9.34 8.60
CA GLN A 102 22.94 9.66 9.95
C GLN A 102 21.93 10.53 10.74
N GLU A 103 20.64 10.34 10.47
CA GLU A 103 19.54 10.96 11.18
C GLU A 103 19.14 10.08 12.39
N PRO A 104 18.51 10.65 13.43
CA PRO A 104 17.92 9.87 14.51
C PRO A 104 16.89 8.86 13.97
N ALA A 105 16.76 7.73 14.66
CA ALA A 105 15.69 6.75 14.39
C ALA A 105 14.32 7.42 14.41
N PHE A 106 13.39 6.94 13.56
CA PHE A 106 12.07 7.54 13.46
C PHE A 106 11.29 7.29 14.75
N ASP A 107 10.68 8.34 15.30
CA ASP A 107 9.84 8.20 16.49
C ASP A 107 8.48 7.62 16.12
N TRP A 108 8.38 6.30 16.02
CA TRP A 108 7.12 5.60 15.78
C TRP A 108 6.06 5.84 16.84
N SER A 109 6.44 6.26 18.05
CA SER A 109 5.48 6.56 19.12
C SER A 109 4.80 7.91 18.94
N SER A 110 5.37 8.79 18.11
CA SER A 110 4.78 10.08 17.75
C SER A 110 3.50 9.93 16.91
N VAL A 111 3.42 8.90 16.07
CA VAL A 111 2.28 8.66 15.16
C VAL A 111 1.18 7.83 15.83
N ASP A 112 -0.08 8.18 15.56
CA ASP A 112 -1.24 7.46 16.09
C ASP A 112 -1.57 6.19 15.29
N PHE A 113 -1.35 6.22 13.97
CA PHE A 113 -1.66 5.11 13.08
C PHE A 113 -0.53 4.84 12.09
N VAL A 114 -0.15 3.57 11.94
CA VAL A 114 0.69 3.08 10.85
C VAL A 114 -0.14 2.16 9.99
N THR A 115 -0.29 2.50 8.71
CA THR A 115 -1.22 1.82 7.80
C THR A 115 -0.76 1.93 6.36
N ASP A 116 -1.38 1.14 5.49
CA ASP A 116 -1.24 1.31 4.04
C ASP A 116 -2.42 2.10 3.45
N ARG A 117 -2.23 2.52 2.20
CA ARG A 117 -3.26 3.24 1.45
C ARG A 117 -4.54 2.41 1.25
N ASN A 118 -4.43 1.07 1.21
CA ASN A 118 -5.56 0.19 0.93
C ASN A 118 -6.54 0.11 2.12
N CYS A 119 -6.02 -0.01 3.34
CA CYS A 119 -6.78 0.07 4.58
C CYS A 119 -7.61 1.36 4.64
N LEU A 120 -7.00 2.52 4.35
CA LEU A 120 -7.72 3.79 4.29
C LEU A 120 -8.80 3.80 3.20
N ARG A 121 -8.54 3.23 2.02
CA ARG A 121 -9.56 3.09 0.95
C ARG A 121 -10.71 2.17 1.33
N LYS A 122 -10.45 1.12 2.12
CA LYS A 122 -11.49 0.22 2.65
C LYS A 122 -12.40 0.98 3.62
N LEU A 123 -11.82 1.71 4.56
CA LEU A 123 -12.57 2.56 5.50
C LEU A 123 -13.36 3.66 4.79
N LEU A 124 -12.74 4.38 3.85
CA LEU A 124 -13.41 5.44 3.09
C LEU A 124 -14.61 4.91 2.28
N ARG A 125 -14.46 3.75 1.63
CA ARG A 125 -15.56 3.09 0.91
C ARG A 125 -16.69 2.69 1.86
N TRP A 126 -16.35 2.24 3.07
CA TRP A 126 -17.31 1.81 4.07
C TRP A 126 -18.13 2.99 4.62
N ILE A 127 -17.47 4.08 5.05
CA ILE A 127 -18.16 5.27 5.56
C ILE A 127 -18.92 6.02 4.47
N GLY A 128 -18.43 5.96 3.22
CA GLY A 128 -19.02 6.65 2.07
C GLY A 128 -20.37 6.09 1.64
N GLY A 129 -20.88 5.04 2.32
CA GLY A 129 -22.20 4.48 2.08
C GLY A 129 -22.36 4.11 0.62
N GLY A 130 -21.69 3.04 0.18
CA GLY A 130 -21.84 2.56 -1.19
C GLY A 130 -23.33 2.47 -1.53
N ASN A 131 -23.80 3.31 -2.46
CA ASN A 131 -25.22 3.60 -2.73
C ASN A 131 -26.08 2.38 -3.11
N ASN A 132 -25.51 1.18 -3.11
CA ASN A 132 -26.20 -0.10 -3.25
C ASN A 132 -25.55 -1.11 -2.30
N GLU A 133 -26.35 -1.92 -1.61
CA GLU A 133 -25.92 -3.02 -0.74
C GLU A 133 -24.91 -3.97 -1.43
N LYS A 134 -25.00 -4.09 -2.76
CA LYS A 134 -24.06 -4.85 -3.63
C LYS A 134 -22.67 -4.23 -3.77
N SER A 135 -22.45 -3.00 -3.32
CA SER A 135 -21.19 -2.24 -3.49
C SER A 135 -20.29 -2.24 -2.25
N LEU A 136 -20.82 -2.66 -1.09
CA LEU A 136 -20.02 -2.83 0.12
C LEU A 136 -19.25 -4.15 0.05
N LYS A 137 -18.07 -4.09 -0.56
CA LYS A 137 -17.12 -5.21 -0.49
C LYS A 137 -16.73 -5.46 0.95
N GLU A 138 -16.98 -6.68 1.44
CA GLU A 138 -16.44 -7.21 2.69
C GLU A 138 -14.94 -6.90 2.77
N PHE A 139 -14.51 -6.41 3.93
CA PHE A 139 -13.11 -6.16 4.19
C PHE A 139 -12.77 -6.50 5.64
N ARG A 140 -11.50 -6.79 5.86
CA ARG A 140 -10.91 -7.00 7.17
C ARG A 140 -9.63 -6.18 7.27
N ILE A 141 -9.40 -5.61 8.44
CA ILE A 141 -8.17 -4.92 8.83
C ILE A 141 -7.83 -5.47 10.20
N ASP A 142 -6.63 -6.03 10.34
CA ASP A 142 -6.15 -6.54 11.62
C ASP A 142 -5.43 -5.42 12.36
N MET A 143 -5.87 -5.13 13.58
CA MET A 143 -5.37 -4.00 14.37
C MET A 143 -4.49 -4.51 15.51
N GLN A 144 -3.34 -3.86 15.71
CA GLN A 144 -2.46 -4.14 16.84
C GLN A 144 -2.02 -2.83 17.51
N LEU A 145 -2.21 -2.74 18.82
CA LEU A 145 -1.64 -1.64 19.60
C LEU A 145 -0.15 -1.90 19.84
N SER A 146 0.69 -0.96 19.41
CA SER A 146 2.12 -0.94 19.67
C SER A 146 2.44 0.14 20.71
N GLY A 147 3.09 -0.26 21.80
CA GLY A 147 3.36 0.64 22.92
C GLY A 147 2.06 1.12 23.59
N LYS A 148 1.92 2.44 23.77
CA LYS A 148 0.80 3.05 24.51
C LYS A 148 -0.27 3.70 23.63
N LYS A 149 0.07 4.06 22.38
CA LYS A 149 -0.75 4.96 21.55
C LYS A 149 -0.88 4.48 20.10
N THR A 150 0.24 4.07 19.49
CA THR A 150 0.30 3.79 18.06
C THR A 150 -0.42 2.51 17.69
N VAL A 151 -1.35 2.59 16.74
CA VAL A 151 -2.10 1.45 16.22
C VAL A 151 -1.57 1.07 14.84
N LEU A 152 -1.17 -0.19 14.70
CA LEU A 152 -0.78 -0.81 13.44
C LEU A 152 -2.03 -1.37 12.76
N LEU A 153 -2.33 -0.90 11.55
CA LEU A 153 -3.46 -1.35 10.74
C LEU A 153 -2.95 -2.26 9.62
N ASN A 154 -2.99 -3.56 9.88
CA ASN A 154 -2.55 -4.57 8.94
C ASN A 154 -3.65 -4.87 7.93
N ARG A 155 -3.38 -4.61 6.65
CA ARG A 155 -4.18 -5.07 5.52
C ARG A 155 -4.35 -6.59 5.59
N TRP A 156 -5.60 -7.01 5.51
CA TRP A 156 -5.93 -8.40 5.27
C TRP A 156 -6.73 -8.53 3.98
N ASP A 157 -6.31 -9.45 3.10
CA ASP A 157 -7.01 -9.79 1.87
C ASP A 157 -7.16 -11.29 1.71
N LYS A 158 -8.28 -11.71 1.11
CA LYS A 158 -8.53 -13.12 0.76
C LYS A 158 -7.55 -13.64 -0.30
N ARG A 159 -6.99 -12.74 -1.11
CA ARG A 159 -6.09 -13.04 -2.22
C ARG A 159 -5.06 -11.93 -2.35
N TYR A 160 -3.79 -12.30 -2.42
CA TYR A 160 -2.67 -11.38 -2.62
C TYR A 160 -2.31 -11.16 -4.09
N ARG A 161 -2.88 -11.99 -4.98
CA ARG A 161 -2.63 -11.97 -6.41
C ARG A 161 -3.92 -12.10 -7.20
N GLU A 162 -3.91 -11.51 -8.39
CA GLU A 162 -5.01 -11.54 -9.35
C GLU A 162 -4.49 -11.91 -10.74
N GLN A 163 -5.25 -12.72 -11.46
CA GLN A 163 -4.98 -13.04 -12.85
C GLN A 163 -5.58 -11.93 -13.73
N ALA A 164 -4.80 -11.46 -14.71
CA ALA A 164 -5.31 -10.54 -15.71
C ALA A 164 -6.53 -11.12 -16.43
N SER A 165 -7.58 -10.32 -16.60
CA SER A 165 -8.78 -10.75 -17.34
C SER A 165 -8.57 -10.76 -18.85
N GLY A 166 -7.50 -10.14 -19.36
CA GLY A 166 -7.28 -9.87 -20.78
C GLY A 166 -8.10 -8.69 -21.33
N TYR A 167 -8.86 -7.98 -20.47
CA TYR A 167 -9.70 -6.83 -20.85
C TYR A 167 -9.29 -5.52 -20.15
N THR A 168 -8.21 -5.54 -19.37
CA THR A 168 -7.64 -4.36 -18.72
C THR A 168 -6.34 -3.98 -19.41
N TYR A 169 -5.86 -2.74 -19.25
CA TYR A 169 -4.66 -2.22 -19.93
C TYR A 169 -3.73 -1.44 -19.00
N GLY A 170 -3.98 -1.46 -17.68
CA GLY A 170 -3.29 -0.58 -16.72
C GLY A 170 -1.82 -0.95 -16.56
N TYR A 171 -1.55 -2.23 -16.30
CA TYR A 171 -0.19 -2.74 -16.11
C TYR A 171 0.61 -2.69 -17.40
N SER A 172 0.01 -3.07 -18.53
CA SER A 172 0.64 -2.98 -19.84
C SER A 172 0.95 -1.52 -20.20
N PHE A 173 0.08 -0.57 -19.87
CA PHE A 173 0.34 0.85 -20.06
C PHE A 173 1.53 1.32 -19.23
N GLU A 174 1.55 1.03 -17.93
CA GLU A 174 2.68 1.36 -17.04
C GLU A 174 3.99 0.78 -17.59
N ASN A 175 4.03 -0.51 -17.93
CA ASN A 175 5.21 -1.19 -18.49
C ASN A 175 5.67 -0.60 -19.83
N HIS A 176 4.73 -0.20 -20.70
CA HIS A 176 5.08 0.36 -22.01
C HIS A 176 5.61 1.78 -21.91
N THR A 177 5.23 2.51 -20.88
CA THR A 177 5.42 3.97 -20.81
C THR A 177 6.38 4.42 -19.72
N THR A 178 6.82 3.49 -18.87
CA THR A 178 7.81 3.74 -17.84
C THR A 178 9.02 2.83 -18.02
N LYS A 179 10.15 3.20 -17.42
CA LYS A 179 11.35 2.35 -17.32
C LYS A 179 11.78 2.27 -15.85
N PRO A 180 12.44 1.20 -15.40
CA PRO A 180 13.02 1.19 -14.06
C PRO A 180 13.95 2.38 -13.86
N ALA A 181 13.90 3.00 -12.68
CA ALA A 181 14.92 3.94 -12.25
C ALA A 181 16.27 3.21 -12.11
N ASN A 182 17.37 3.94 -12.25
CA ASN A 182 18.71 3.38 -12.15
C ASN A 182 18.91 2.69 -10.79
N GLY A 183 19.33 1.42 -10.80
CA GLY A 183 19.48 0.59 -9.59
C GLY A 183 18.20 -0.10 -9.12
N CYS A 184 17.06 0.12 -9.78
CA CYS A 184 15.77 -0.52 -9.49
C CYS A 184 15.35 -1.53 -10.58
N GLU A 185 16.27 -2.00 -11.41
CA GLU A 185 15.98 -2.86 -12.58
C GLU A 185 15.39 -4.22 -12.17
N SER A 186 15.74 -4.72 -10.99
CA SER A 186 15.20 -5.95 -10.42
C SER A 186 13.89 -5.75 -9.64
N SER A 187 13.33 -4.55 -9.67
CA SER A 187 12.12 -4.22 -8.91
C SER A 187 10.87 -4.90 -9.45
N THR A 188 10.00 -5.31 -8.53
CA THR A 188 8.67 -5.87 -8.82
C THR A 188 7.52 -5.01 -8.27
N GLY A 189 7.83 -3.93 -7.55
CA GLY A 189 6.84 -3.03 -6.98
C GLY A 189 7.47 -2.00 -6.05
N HIS A 190 7.08 -0.74 -6.23
CA HIS A 190 7.57 0.39 -5.45
C HIS A 190 6.56 0.78 -4.35
N HIS A 191 7.08 1.07 -3.16
CA HIS A 191 6.31 1.50 -2.00
C HIS A 191 6.91 2.79 -1.46
N ARG A 192 6.12 3.88 -1.50
CA ARG A 192 6.47 5.18 -0.93
C ARG A 192 5.84 5.33 0.44
N ILE A 193 6.62 5.84 1.40
CA ILE A 193 6.22 6.01 2.78
C ILE A 193 6.20 7.51 3.10
N ILE A 194 5.09 7.97 3.64
CA ILE A 194 4.88 9.35 4.06
C ILE A 194 4.27 9.40 5.45
N THR A 195 4.50 10.49 6.15
CA THR A 195 3.76 10.88 7.36
C THR A 195 2.99 12.17 7.08
N TYR A 196 1.90 12.39 7.81
CA TYR A 196 1.09 13.61 7.76
C TYR A 196 0.14 13.63 8.96
N VAL A 197 -0.42 14.81 9.26
CA VAL A 197 -1.42 14.97 10.33
C VAL A 197 -2.75 15.49 9.78
N TRP A 198 -3.84 15.05 10.41
CA TRP A 198 -5.18 15.59 10.19
C TRP A 198 -5.45 16.66 11.24
N ILE A 199 -5.91 17.83 10.81
CA ILE A 199 -6.42 18.86 11.71
C ILE A 199 -7.92 18.98 11.47
N ILE A 200 -8.68 18.84 12.56
CA ILE A 200 -10.15 18.96 12.61
C ILE A 200 -10.49 20.28 13.30
#